data_AF-A0A952ZHS6-F1
#
_entry.id   AF-A0A952ZHS6-F1
#
_cell.length_a   1.000
_cell.length_b   1.000
_cell.length_c   1.000
_cell.angle_alpha   90.00
_cell.angle_beta   90.00
_cell.angle_gamma   90.00
#
_symmetry.space_group_name_H-M   'P 1'
#
loop_
_entity.id
_entity.type
_entity.pdbx_description
1 polymer ?
#
loop_
_entity_poly.entity_id
_entity_poly.type
_entity_poly.pdbx_seq_one_letter_code
_entity_poly.pdbx_strand_id
1 'polypeptide(L)'
;MTSHPYTAGVTLLIVLLMFGTASNVGYARGRYGVKAPAVTGHPLFERALRIQMNTLEWAVMTLPCLWLFAAYLSDRGAAAIGGLWLAARIAYAIAYQREPASRGLPFLAASIAFGALGLGAGWGVLRALWFAS
;
A
#
# COMPACT_ATOMS: atom_id res chain seq x y z
N MET A 1 7.58 25.37 -9.10
CA MET A 1 6.63 25.24 -7.98
C MET A 1 6.17 23.78 -7.96
N THR A 2 6.39 23.04 -6.88
CA THR A 2 6.04 21.60 -6.82
C THR A 2 4.53 21.44 -6.79
N SER A 3 3.96 20.77 -7.80
CA SER A 3 2.51 20.73 -8.03
C SER A 3 1.72 19.82 -7.08
N HIS A 4 2.33 18.91 -6.31
CA HIS A 4 1.60 18.00 -5.41
C HIS A 4 2.41 17.55 -4.17
N PRO A 5 2.81 18.47 -3.27
CA PRO A 5 3.70 18.13 -2.15
C PRO A 5 3.08 17.13 -1.15
N TYR A 6 1.77 17.15 -0.93
CA TYR A 6 1.12 16.25 0.03
C TYR A 6 1.11 14.81 -0.50
N THR A 7 0.76 14.62 -1.77
CA THR A 7 0.78 13.30 -2.44
C THR A 7 2.20 12.74 -2.52
N ALA A 8 3.19 13.59 -2.82
CA ALA A 8 4.59 13.18 -2.83
C ALA A 8 5.06 12.70 -1.44
N GLY A 9 4.69 13.41 -0.37
CA GLY A 9 4.99 13.00 1.01
C GLY A 9 4.40 11.63 1.36
N VAL A 10 3.12 11.41 1.04
CA VAL A 10 2.48 10.10 1.26
C VAL A 10 3.12 8.99 0.42
N THR A 11 3.51 9.29 -0.82
CA THR A 11 4.24 8.34 -1.68
C THR A 11 5.55 7.90 -1.03
N LEU A 12 6.33 8.83 -0.46
CA LEU A 12 7.57 8.48 0.26
C LEU A 12 7.29 7.57 1.46
N LEU A 13 6.23 7.82 2.21
CA LEU A 13 5.84 6.96 3.34
C LEU A 13 5.42 5.56 2.88
N ILE A 14 4.75 5.42 1.73
CA ILE A 14 4.42 4.11 1.13
C ILE A 14 5.71 3.38 0.72
N VAL A 15 6.68 4.08 0.13
CA VAL A 15 8.00 3.51 -0.18
C VAL A 15 8.71 3.02 1.08
N LEU A 16 8.67 3.81 2.16
CA LEU A 16 9.24 3.41 3.46
C LEU A 16 8.56 2.18 4.04
N LEU A 17 7.23 2.05 3.91
CA LEU A 17 6.50 0.84 4.32
C LEU A 17 6.95 -0.38 3.50
N MET A 18 7.08 -0.25 2.18
CA MET A 18 7.56 -1.33 1.31
C MET A 18 8.99 -1.75 1.71
N PHE A 19 9.88 -0.78 1.95
CA PHE A 19 11.23 -1.04 2.41
C PHE A 19 11.26 -1.73 3.78
N GLY A 20 10.43 -1.28 4.73
CA GLY A 20 10.32 -1.87 6.06
C GLY A 20 9.83 -3.31 6.02
N THR A 21 8.81 -3.62 5.22
CA THR A 21 8.31 -4.99 5.06
C THR A 21 9.32 -5.90 4.36
N ALA A 22 10.04 -5.41 3.34
CA ALA A 22 11.14 -6.15 2.70
C ALA A 22 12.29 -6.45 3.66
N SER A 23 12.69 -5.46 4.46
CA SER A 23 13.72 -5.61 5.49
C SER A 23 13.30 -6.64 6.55
N ASN A 24 12.03 -6.63 6.96
CA ASN A 24 11.50 -7.62 7.90
C ASN A 24 11.55 -9.06 7.35
N VAL A 25 11.32 -9.27 6.06
CA VAL A 25 11.51 -10.58 5.42
C VAL A 25 12.98 -11.02 5.48
N GLY A 26 13.92 -10.12 5.16
CA GLY A 26 15.35 -10.39 5.25
C GLY A 26 15.78 -10.75 6.68
N TYR A 27 15.29 -10.00 7.66
CA TYR A 27 15.51 -10.29 9.08
C TYR A 27 14.93 -11.67 9.49
N ALA A 28 13.68 -11.96 9.13
CA ALA A 28 13.05 -13.24 9.42
C ALA A 28 13.79 -14.41 8.76
N ARG A 29 14.31 -14.21 7.54
CA ARG A 29 15.12 -15.19 6.83
C ARG A 29 16.33 -15.62 7.65
N GLY A 30 17.10 -14.65 8.14
CA GLY A 30 18.27 -14.91 8.99
C GLY A 30 17.89 -15.52 10.34
N ARG A 31 16.86 -14.95 11.00
CA ARG A 31 16.39 -15.40 12.32
C ARG A 31 15.92 -16.85 12.34
N TYR A 32 15.23 -17.30 11.29
CA TYR A 32 14.62 -18.64 11.24
C TYR A 32 15.38 -19.61 10.32
N GLY A 33 16.58 -19.24 9.84
CA GLY A 33 17.44 -20.15 9.07
C GLY A 33 16.91 -20.56 7.69
N VAL A 34 16.02 -19.77 7.09
CA VAL A 34 15.44 -20.10 5.77
C VAL A 34 16.42 -19.71 4.66
N LYS A 35 17.20 -20.65 4.14
CA LYS A 35 18.20 -20.35 3.09
C LYS A 35 17.53 -20.01 1.76
N ALA A 36 18.02 -18.98 1.07
CA ALA A 36 17.59 -18.71 -0.30
C ALA A 36 17.93 -19.90 -1.23
N PRO A 37 17.11 -20.22 -2.25
CA PRO A 37 15.91 -19.50 -2.72
C PRO A 37 14.60 -19.91 -2.01
N ALA A 38 14.65 -20.64 -0.89
CA ALA A 38 13.44 -21.11 -0.23
C ALA A 38 12.53 -19.96 0.22
N VAL A 39 11.23 -20.16 -0.01
CA VAL A 39 10.12 -19.24 0.34
C VAL A 39 9.12 -19.88 1.33
N THR A 40 9.43 -21.08 1.80
CA THR A 40 8.69 -21.82 2.83
C THR A 40 9.65 -22.25 3.94
N GLY A 41 9.13 -22.51 5.14
CA GLY A 41 9.93 -22.93 6.28
C GLY A 41 9.24 -22.59 7.60
N HIS A 42 9.76 -21.60 8.31
CA HIS A 42 9.20 -21.22 9.61
C HIS A 42 7.90 -20.41 9.44
N PRO A 43 6.81 -20.69 10.20
CA PRO A 43 5.53 -19.99 10.04
C PRO A 43 5.63 -18.46 10.18
N LEU A 44 6.49 -17.96 11.07
CA LEU A 44 6.71 -16.51 11.23
C LEU A 44 7.46 -15.88 10.05
N PHE A 45 8.30 -16.65 9.34
CA PHE A 45 8.92 -16.20 8.09
C PHE A 45 7.88 -16.14 6.98
N GLU A 46 7.05 -17.18 6.84
CA GLU A 46 6.01 -17.22 5.81
C GLU A 46 4.99 -16.09 5.98
N ARG A 47 4.63 -15.75 7.23
CA ARG A 47 3.80 -14.57 7.53
C ARG A 47 4.47 -13.28 7.08
N ALA A 48 5.74 -13.06 7.44
CA ALA A 48 6.48 -11.87 7.04
C ALA A 48 6.54 -11.74 5.51
N LEU A 49 6.82 -12.85 4.81
CA LEU A 49 6.86 -12.90 3.36
C LEU A 49 5.49 -12.58 2.74
N ARG A 50 4.40 -13.14 3.29
CA ARG A 50 3.04 -12.88 2.79
C ARG A 50 2.61 -11.43 3.01
N ILE A 51 2.95 -10.85 4.16
CA ILE A 51 2.70 -9.44 4.46
C ILE A 51 3.41 -8.55 3.43
N GLN A 52 4.68 -8.81 3.17
CA GLN A 52 5.48 -8.01 2.24
C GLN A 52 4.97 -8.14 0.81
N MET A 53 4.75 -9.35 0.31
CA MET A 53 4.22 -9.58 -1.04
C MET A 53 2.85 -8.94 -1.25
N ASN A 54 1.92 -9.14 -0.31
CA ASN A 54 0.61 -8.51 -0.40
C ASN A 54 0.70 -6.98 -0.32
N THR A 55 1.64 -6.42 0.45
CA THR A 55 1.84 -4.97 0.51
C THR A 55 2.39 -4.43 -0.79
N LEU A 56 3.32 -5.15 -1.41
CA LEU A 56 3.87 -4.81 -2.72
C LEU A 56 2.79 -4.81 -3.81
N GLU A 57 2.01 -5.89 -3.92
CA GLU A 57 0.91 -6.02 -4.89
C GLU A 57 -0.07 -4.84 -4.80
N TRP A 58 -0.50 -4.51 -3.58
CA TRP A 58 -1.43 -3.40 -3.36
C TRP A 58 -0.78 -2.03 -3.58
N ALA A 59 0.48 -1.83 -3.19
CA ALA A 59 1.18 -0.56 -3.42
C ALA A 59 1.31 -0.25 -4.92
N VAL A 60 1.62 -1.27 -5.74
CA VAL A 60 1.72 -1.14 -7.20
C VAL A 60 0.42 -0.66 -7.83
N MET A 61 -0.74 -1.08 -7.32
CA MET A 61 -2.05 -0.60 -7.80
C MET A 61 -2.42 0.76 -7.22
N THR A 62 -2.17 0.98 -5.92
CA THR A 62 -2.56 2.21 -5.22
C THR A 62 -1.79 3.44 -5.71
N LEU A 63 -0.49 3.31 -5.99
CA LEU A 63 0.34 4.45 -6.39
C LEU A 63 -0.14 5.14 -7.68
N PRO A 64 -0.44 4.44 -8.79
CA PRO A 64 -1.06 5.05 -9.96
C PRO A 64 -2.39 5.73 -9.64
N CYS A 65 -3.30 5.09 -8.90
CA CYS A 65 -4.57 5.68 -8.52
C CYS A 65 -4.40 6.95 -7.67
N LEU A 66 -3.44 6.94 -6.75
CA LEU A 66 -3.09 8.08 -5.91
C LEU A 66 -2.68 9.28 -6.76
N TRP A 67 -1.76 9.09 -7.71
CA TRP A 67 -1.26 10.16 -8.57
C TRP A 67 -2.30 10.66 -9.58
N LEU A 68 -3.12 9.76 -10.13
CA LEU A 68 -4.25 10.16 -10.98
C LEU A 68 -5.28 10.97 -10.19
N PHE A 69 -5.61 10.57 -8.97
CA PHE A 69 -6.50 11.35 -8.10
C PHE A 69 -5.92 12.73 -7.81
N ALA A 70 -4.62 12.82 -7.50
CA ALA A 70 -3.95 14.08 -7.23
C ALA A 70 -3.98 15.03 -8.43
N ALA A 71 -3.68 14.50 -9.63
CA ALA A 71 -3.60 15.27 -10.86
C ALA A 71 -4.97 15.76 -11.36
N TYR A 72 -6.02 14.93 -11.27
CA TYR A 72 -7.33 15.23 -11.86
C TYR A 72 -8.37 15.75 -10.86
N LEU A 73 -8.20 15.51 -9.55
CA LEU A 73 -9.15 15.92 -8.51
C LEU A 73 -8.52 16.83 -7.46
N SER A 74 -7.60 16.32 -6.64
CA SER A 74 -7.10 17.06 -5.47
C SER A 74 -5.86 16.42 -4.84
N ASP A 75 -4.78 17.21 -4.70
CA ASP A 75 -3.57 16.80 -3.97
C ASP A 75 -3.86 16.43 -2.50
N ARG A 76 -4.64 17.27 -1.80
CA ARG A 76 -5.01 17.02 -0.39
C ARG A 76 -5.90 15.80 -0.25
N GLY A 77 -6.85 15.61 -1.17
CA GLY A 77 -7.73 14.45 -1.18
C GLY A 77 -6.98 13.15 -1.41
N ALA A 78 -6.07 13.13 -2.40
CA ALA A 78 -5.18 11.99 -2.64
C ALA A 78 -4.34 11.69 -1.41
N ALA A 79 -3.68 12.69 -0.81
CA ALA A 79 -2.87 12.50 0.38
C ALA A 79 -3.67 11.98 1.59
N ALA A 80 -4.88 12.49 1.84
CA ALA A 80 -5.72 12.03 2.93
C ALA A 80 -6.12 10.55 2.77
N ILE A 81 -6.63 10.17 1.59
CA ILE A 81 -7.07 8.79 1.34
C ILE A 81 -5.86 7.84 1.26
N GLY A 82 -4.75 8.27 0.65
CA GLY A 82 -3.49 7.53 0.62
C GLY A 82 -2.89 7.33 2.02
N GLY A 83 -3.02 8.32 2.91
CA GLY A 83 -2.66 8.21 4.32
C GLY A 83 -3.50 7.19 5.07
N LEU A 84 -4.81 7.14 4.81
CA LEU A 84 -5.70 6.10 5.36
C LEU A 84 -5.30 4.71 4.85
N TRP A 85 -5.01 4.57 3.56
CA TRP A 85 -4.51 3.33 2.98
C TRP A 85 -3.21 2.89 3.69
N LEU A 86 -2.25 3.80 3.85
CA LEU A 86 -0.97 3.55 4.51
C LEU A 86 -1.17 3.06 5.95
N ALA A 87 -1.99 3.77 6.75
CA ALA A 87 -2.29 3.39 8.12
C ALA A 87 -2.94 2.00 8.21
N ALA A 88 -3.89 1.71 7.32
CA ALA A 88 -4.53 0.41 7.22
C ALA A 88 -3.53 -0.71 6.84
N ARG A 89 -2.56 -0.44 5.95
CA ARG A 89 -1.51 -1.41 5.61
C ARG A 89 -0.55 -1.69 6.77
N ILE A 90 -0.21 -0.67 7.57
CA ILE A 90 0.59 -0.85 8.79
C ILE A 90 -0.19 -1.71 9.79
N ALA A 91 -1.47 -1.39 10.02
CA ALA A 91 -2.33 -2.18 10.90
C ALA A 91 -2.47 -3.63 10.41
N TYR A 92 -2.61 -3.84 9.10
CA TYR A 92 -2.64 -5.16 8.47
C TYR A 92 -1.36 -5.96 8.75
N ALA A 93 -0.19 -5.34 8.56
CA ALA A 93 1.09 -5.99 8.82
C ALA A 93 1.23 -6.42 10.29
N ILE A 94 0.87 -5.55 11.23
CA ILE A 94 0.90 -5.85 12.67
C ILE A 94 -0.09 -6.97 13.02
N ALA A 95 -1.33 -6.89 12.54
CA ALA A 95 -2.38 -7.86 12.80
C ALA A 95 -1.99 -9.25 12.28
N TYR A 96 -1.55 -9.33 11.01
CA TYR A 96 -1.16 -10.60 10.39
C TYR A 96 0.04 -11.23 11.13
N GLN A 97 1.05 -10.43 11.51
CA GLN A 97 2.21 -10.95 12.22
C GLN A 97 1.83 -11.57 13.57
N ARG A 98 0.90 -10.95 14.31
CA ARG A 98 0.39 -11.44 15.59
C ARG A 98 -0.50 -12.67 15.42
N GLU A 99 -1.60 -12.52 14.69
CA GLU A 99 -2.60 -13.55 14.47
C GLU A 99 -3.16 -13.45 13.05
N PRO A 100 -2.89 -14.43 12.16
CA PRO A 100 -3.30 -14.38 10.76
C PRO A 100 -4.81 -14.18 10.53
N ALA A 101 -5.66 -14.61 11.47
CA ALA A 101 -7.12 -14.43 11.38
C ALA A 101 -7.56 -12.97 11.60
N SER A 102 -6.79 -12.17 12.34
CA SER A 102 -7.14 -10.79 12.70
C SER A 102 -6.90 -9.76 11.58
N ARG A 103 -6.31 -10.19 10.45
CA ARG A 103 -5.93 -9.29 9.34
C ARG A 103 -7.10 -8.74 8.52
N GLY A 104 -8.32 -9.26 8.69
CA GLY A 104 -9.45 -9.01 7.80
C GLY A 104 -9.93 -7.56 7.80
N LEU A 105 -10.16 -6.97 8.98
CA LEU A 105 -10.63 -5.60 9.11
C LEU A 105 -9.64 -4.55 8.55
N PRO A 106 -8.34 -4.56 8.90
CA PRO A 106 -7.40 -3.59 8.32
C PRO A 106 -7.20 -3.82 6.81
N PHE A 107 -7.31 -5.06 6.34
CA PHE A 107 -7.31 -5.33 4.89
C PHE A 107 -8.50 -4.67 4.20
N LEU A 108 -9.72 -4.81 4.74
CA LEU A 108 -10.92 -4.18 4.19
C LEU A 108 -10.80 -2.66 4.17
N ALA A 109 -10.29 -2.05 5.24
CA ALA A 109 -10.06 -0.61 5.29
C ALA A 109 -9.09 -0.13 4.19
N ALA A 110 -7.99 -0.86 3.96
CA ALA A 110 -7.07 -0.57 2.86
C ALA A 110 -7.75 -0.73 1.49
N SER A 111 -8.58 -1.77 1.30
CA SER A 111 -9.33 -2.00 0.06
C SER A 111 -10.32 -0.88 -0.24
N ILE A 112 -11.03 -0.37 0.78
CA ILE A 112 -11.96 0.75 0.64
C ILE A 112 -11.20 2.02 0.25
N ALA A 113 -10.08 2.31 0.91
CA ALA A 113 -9.26 3.48 0.58
C ALA A 113 -8.69 3.41 -0.86
N PHE A 114 -8.23 2.23 -1.29
CA PHE A 114 -7.84 1.99 -2.68
C PHE A 114 -9.02 2.21 -3.64
N GLY A 115 -10.19 1.65 -3.35
CA GLY A 115 -11.39 1.84 -4.17
C GLY A 115 -11.79 3.31 -4.30
N ALA A 116 -11.71 4.08 -3.21
CA ALA A 116 -11.99 5.52 -3.23
C ALA A 116 -10.98 6.29 -4.12
N LEU A 117 -9.68 5.96 -4.04
CA LEU A 117 -8.68 6.53 -4.94
C LEU A 117 -8.94 6.15 -6.40
N GLY A 118 -9.23 4.87 -6.68
CA GLY A 118 -9.47 4.37 -8.02
C GLY A 118 -10.72 4.96 -8.68
N LEU A 119 -11.84 5.00 -7.95
CA LEU A 119 -13.09 5.58 -8.45
C LEU A 119 -12.94 7.10 -8.67
N GLY A 120 -12.30 7.80 -7.73
CA GLY A 120 -12.02 9.23 -7.88
C GLY A 120 -11.11 9.52 -9.07
N ALA A 121 -10.02 8.77 -9.23
CA ALA A 121 -9.13 8.87 -10.38
C ALA A 121 -9.87 8.63 -11.71
N GLY A 122 -10.68 7.56 -11.78
CA GLY A 122 -11.48 7.25 -12.97
C GLY A 122 -12.45 8.37 -13.33
N TRP A 123 -13.21 8.87 -12.36
CA TRP A 123 -14.09 10.02 -12.54
C TRP A 123 -13.34 11.25 -13.06
N GLY A 124 -12.18 11.55 -12.48
CA GLY A 124 -11.35 12.69 -12.87
C GLY A 124 -10.88 12.63 -14.32
N VAL A 125 -10.38 11.47 -14.73
CA VAL A 125 -9.91 11.23 -16.10
C VAL A 125 -11.09 11.32 -17.08
N LEU A 126 -12.20 10.65 -16.79
CA LEU A 126 -13.38 10.67 -17.67
C LEU A 126 -13.95 12.09 -17.84
N ARG A 127 -14.02 12.85 -16.74
CA ARG A 127 -14.44 14.25 -16.78
C ARG A 127 -13.51 15.09 -17.67
N ALA A 128 -12.21 14.89 -17.56
CA ALA A 128 -11.23 15.62 -18.37
C ALA A 128 -11.34 15.26 -19.85
N LEU A 129 -11.55 13.99 -20.19
CA LEU A 129 -11.76 13.55 -21.57
C LEU A 129 -13.03 14.14 -22.18
N TRP A 130 -14.14 14.20 -21.42
CA TRP A 130 -15.41 14.74 -21.89
C TRP A 130 -15.35 16.23 -22.25
N PHE A 131 -14.59 17.03 -21.49
CA PHE A 131 -14.42 18.46 -21.79
C PHE A 131 -13.32 18.76 -22.81
N ALA A 132 -12.53 17.75 -23.20
CA ALA A 132 -11.50 17.87 -24.22
C ALA A 132 -12.00 17.56 -25.64
N SER A 133 -13.19 16.96 -25.77
CA SER A 133 -13.92 16.70 -27.02
C SER A 133 -14.93 17.78 -27.33
#